data_AF-A0A3M1ZY54-F1
#
_entry.id   AF-A0A3M1ZY54-F1
#
_cell.length_a   1.000
_cell.length_b   1.000
_cell.length_c   1.000
_cell.angle_alpha   90.00
_cell.angle_beta   90.00
_cell.angle_gamma   90.00
#
_symmetry.space_group_name_H-M   'P 1'
#
loop_
_entity.id
_entity.type
_entity.pdbx_description
1 polymer ?
#
loop_
_entity_poly.entity_id
_entity_poly.type
_entity_poly.pdbx_seq_one_letter_code
_entity_poly.pdbx_strand_id
1 'polypeptide(L)' 'MIARVSAEGRVTLPWGVRKKLRLEPGARVEVVVTDDGKIELIPLRGSVRDLKGVVPKPDKPVTLEEMESAIWEGASE' A
#
# COMPACT_ATOMS: atom_id res chain seq x y z
N MET A 1 17.43 -19.11 -2.04
CA MET A 1 16.63 -19.25 -3.28
C MET A 1 17.33 -18.41 -4.33
N ILE A 2 17.60 -18.95 -5.52
CA ILE A 2 18.40 -18.27 -6.56
C ILE A 2 17.50 -18.06 -7.78
N ALA A 3 17.56 -16.87 -8.37
CA ALA A 3 16.93 -16.55 -9.65
C ALA A 3 18.01 -16.12 -10.64
N ARG A 4 17.78 -16.34 -11.95
CA ARG A 4 18.68 -15.89 -13.02
C ARG A 4 18.07 -14.69 -13.72
N VAL A 5 18.94 -13.79 -14.14
CA VAL A 5 18.58 -12.68 -15.03
C VAL A 5 18.66 -13.20 -16.47
N SER A 6 17.63 -12.98 -17.27
CA SER A 6 17.66 -13.29 -18.71
C SER A 6 18.51 -12.28 -19.48
N ALA A 7 18.81 -12.55 -20.75
CA ALA A 7 19.53 -11.61 -21.61
C ALA A 7 18.78 -10.28 -21.78
N GLU A 8 17.45 -10.32 -21.72
CA GLU A 8 16.57 -9.15 -21.77
C GLU A 8 16.42 -8.45 -20.41
N GLY A 9 17.21 -8.83 -19.40
CA GLY A 9 17.19 -8.23 -18.08
C GLY A 9 16.02 -8.68 -17.19
N ARG A 10 15.30 -9.75 -17.54
CA ARG A 10 14.15 -10.21 -16.75
C ARG A 10 14.59 -11.13 -15.61
N VAL A 11 14.03 -10.92 -14.42
CA VAL A 11 14.17 -11.84 -13.27
C VAL A 11 12.83 -12.49 -12.99
N THR A 12 12.81 -13.83 -12.98
CA THR A 12 11.60 -14.57 -12.64
C THR A 12 11.49 -14.79 -11.13
N LEU A 13 10.39 -14.35 -10.53
CA LEU A 13 10.11 -14.61 -9.11
C LEU A 13 9.65 -16.06 -8.90
N PRO A 14 10.35 -16.85 -8.07
CA PRO A 14 9.94 -18.22 -7.76
C PRO A 14 8.55 -18.28 -7.12
N TRP A 15 7.87 -19.42 -7.28
CA TRP A 15 6.52 -19.64 -6.75
C TRP A 15 6.37 -19.27 -5.27
N GLY A 16 7.32 -19.66 -4.42
CA GLY A 16 7.27 -19.38 -2.98
C GLY A 16 7.26 -17.88 -2.66
N VAL A 17 7.96 -17.06 -3.45
CA VAL A 17 7.98 -15.60 -3.29
C VAL A 17 6.65 -15.00 -3.77
N ARG A 18 6.17 -15.42 -4.96
CA ARG A 18 4.88 -14.97 -5.50
C ARG A 18 3.72 -15.23 -4.54
N LYS A 19 3.67 -16.43 -3.94
CA LYS A 19 2.63 -16.81 -2.97
C LYS A 19 2.69 -16.00 -1.68
N LYS A 20 3.90 -15.75 -1.13
CA LYS A 20 4.08 -14.94 0.09
C LYS A 20 3.68 -13.49 -0.12
N LEU A 21 4.02 -12.91 -1.27
CA LEU A 21 3.71 -11.51 -1.60
C LEU A 21 2.32 -11.33 -2.24
N ARG A 22 1.59 -12.43 -2.48
CA ARG A 22 0.28 -12.45 -3.17
C ARG A 22 0.33 -11.74 -4.53
N LEU A 23 1.38 -12.02 -5.30
CA LEU A 23 1.58 -11.45 -6.64
C LEU A 23 0.88 -12.32 -7.69
N GLU A 24 -0.01 -11.70 -8.46
CA GLU A 24 -0.67 -12.30 -9.63
C GLU A 24 -0.03 -11.82 -10.95
N PRO A 25 -0.23 -12.52 -12.08
CA PRO A 25 0.20 -12.02 -13.38
C PRO A 25 -0.33 -10.61 -13.65
N GLY A 26 0.55 -9.68 -14.00
CA GLY A 26 0.20 -8.26 -14.20
C GLY A 26 0.27 -7.40 -12.93
N ALA A 27 0.60 -7.97 -11.77
CA ALA A 27 0.85 -7.20 -10.55
C ALA A 27 2.00 -6.21 -10.74
N ARG A 28 1.82 -5.00 -10.20
CA ARG A 28 2.84 -3.95 -10.18
C ARG A 28 3.66 -4.08 -8.90
N VAL A 29 4.98 -3.99 -9.05
CA VAL A 29 5.93 -3.96 -7.94
C VAL A 29 6.80 -2.73 -8.09
N GLU A 30 7.06 -2.07 -6.97
CA GLU A 30 8.09 -1.06 -6.88
C GLU A 30 9.41 -1.74 -6.53
N VAL A 31 10.47 -1.32 -7.20
CA VAL A 31 11.82 -1.87 -7.05
C VAL A 31 12.69 -0.75 -6.51
N VAL A 32 13.20 -0.92 -5.29
CA VAL A 32 14.07 0.06 -4.63
C VAL A 32 15.45 -0.56 -4.47
N VAL A 33 16.48 0.19 -4.85
CA VAL A 33 17.87 -0.17 -4.54
C VAL A 33 18.26 0.60 -3.29
N THR A 34 18.58 -0.12 -2.23
CA THR A 34 19.00 0.47 -0.95
C THR A 34 20.49 0.79 -0.98
N ASP A 35 20.95 1.68 -0.09
CA ASP A 35 22.34 2.13 -0.05
C ASP A 35 23.35 1.00 0.22
N ASP A 36 22.90 -0.09 0.85
CA ASP A 36 23.68 -1.30 1.08
C ASP A 36 23.68 -2.27 -0.12
N GLY A 37 23.19 -1.82 -1.28
CA GLY A 37 23.19 -2.57 -2.53
C GLY A 37 22.18 -3.72 -2.57
N LYS A 38 21.21 -3.74 -1.66
CA LYS A 38 20.10 -4.69 -1.72
C LYS A 38 18.98 -4.17 -2.62
N ILE A 39 18.16 -5.10 -3.07
CA ILE A 39 16.95 -4.79 -3.83
C ILE A 39 15.75 -5.15 -2.97
N GLU A 40 14.89 -4.17 -2.71
CA GLU A 40 13.61 -4.36 -2.08
C GLU A 40 12.50 -4.37 -3.14
N LEU A 41 11.61 -5.36 -3.05
CA LEU A 41 10.46 -5.53 -3.93
C LEU A 41 9.18 -5.28 -3.14
N ILE A 42 8.55 -4.15 -3.40
CA ILE A 42 7.36 -3.69 -2.68
C ILE A 42 6.14 -3.91 -3.59
N PRO A 43 5.19 -4.81 -3.24
CA PRO A 43 3.97 -4.97 -4.02
C PRO A 43 3.12 -3.70 -3.91
N LEU A 44 2.79 -3.10 -5.06
CA LEU A 44 1.86 -1.99 -5.12
C LEU A 44 0.44 -2.55 -4.99
N ARG A 45 -0.12 -2.48 -3.78
CA ARG A 45 -1.45 -3.02 -3.46
C ARG A 45 -2.53 -2.00 -3.79
N GLY A 46 -3.37 -2.33 -4.77
CA GLY A 46 -4.59 -1.60 -5.08
C GLY A 46 -4.37 -0.18 -5.60
N SER A 47 -5.44 0.40 -6.14
CA SER A 47 -5.55 1.84 -6.37
C SER A 47 -6.04 2.52 -5.10
N VAL A 48 -5.71 3.79 -4.88
CA VAL A 48 -6.41 4.63 -3.88
C VAL A 48 -7.92 4.64 -4.13
N ARG A 49 -8.36 4.39 -5.38
CA ARG A 49 -9.77 4.20 -5.71
C ARG A 49 -10.42 3.02 -5.00
N ASP A 50 -9.66 1.99 -4.65
CA ASP A 50 -10.16 0.82 -3.93
C ASP A 50 -10.48 1.15 -2.47
N LEU A 51 -9.94 2.26 -1.95
CA LEU A 51 -10.29 2.81 -0.63
C LEU A 51 -11.60 3.62 -0.66
N LYS A 52 -12.16 3.91 -1.83
CA LYS A 52 -13.40 4.69 -1.92
C LYS A 52 -14.56 3.91 -1.28
N GLY A 53 -15.10 4.42 -0.18
CA GLY A 53 -16.24 3.83 0.51
C GLY A 53 -15.89 2.81 1.60
N VAL A 54 -14.61 2.64 1.95
CA VAL A 54 -14.20 1.78 3.09
C VAL A 54 -14.55 2.38 4.45
N VAL A 55 -14.71 3.70 4.54
CA VAL A 55 -15.17 4.36 5.76
C VAL A 55 -16.69 4.25 5.82
N PRO A 56 -17.27 3.51 6.79
CA PRO A 56 -18.71 3.41 6.94
C PRO A 56 -19.30 4.78 7.29
N LYS A 57 -20.59 4.96 6.99
CA LYS A 57 -21.31 6.14 7.45
C LYS A 57 -21.32 6.15 8.99
N PRO A 58 -21.13 7.32 9.63
CA PRO A 58 -21.23 7.43 11.07
C PRO A 58 -22.67 7.12 11.51
N ASP A 59 -22.83 6.50 12.69
CA ASP A 59 -24.15 6.22 13.28
C ASP A 59 -24.94 7.50 13.56
N LYS A 60 -24.23 8.59 13.88
CA LYS A 60 -24.79 9.92 14.06
C LYS A 60 -24.01 10.93 13.22
N PRO A 61 -24.63 11.56 12.21
CA PRO A 61 -24.01 12.68 11.54
C PRO A 61 -23.95 13.87 12.50
N VAL A 62 -22.86 14.63 12.45
CA VAL A 62 -22.67 15.88 13.20
C VAL A 62 -22.79 17.08 12.27
N THR A 63 -23.21 18.22 12.80
CA THR A 63 -23.21 19.49 12.07
C THR A 63 -21.80 20.09 12.04
N LEU A 64 -21.62 21.11 11.20
CA LEU A 64 -20.37 21.87 11.17
C LEU A 64 -20.12 22.58 12.51
N GLU A 65 -21.15 23.11 13.16
CA GLU A 65 -21.02 23.77 14.47
C GLU A 65 -20.57 22.80 15.58
N GLU A 66 -21.06 21.56 15.57
CA GLU A 66 -20.63 20.51 16.50
C GLU A 66 -19.16 20.14 16.26
N MET A 67 -18.74 20.10 14.99
CA MET A 67 -17.35 19.82 14.61
C MET A 67 -16.41 20.96 15.04
N GLU A 68 -16.79 22.22 14.83
CA GLU A 68 -16.03 23.38 15.29
C GLU A 68 -15.91 23.45 16.81
N SER A 69 -17.00 23.16 17.53
CA SER A 69 -16.98 23.14 19.00
C SER A 69 -15.98 22.11 19.54
N ALA A 70 -15.99 20.89 18.98
CA ALA A 70 -15.05 19.84 19.38
C ALA A 70 -13.58 20.20 19.10
N ILE A 71 -13.31 20.92 18.00
CA ILE A 71 -11.96 21.41 17.69
C ILE A 71 -11.50 22.42 18.75
N TRP A 72 -12.37 23.35 19.15
CA TRP A 72 -12.06 24.33 20.19
C TRP A 72 -11.83 23.69 21.56
N GLU A 73 -12.68 22.74 21.95
CA GLU A 73 -12.52 22.01 23.22
C GLU A 73 -11.17 21.28 23.26
N GLY A 74 -10.85 20.49 22.23
CA GLY A 74 -9.59 19.74 22.15
C GLY A 74 -8.33 20.61 22.00
N ALA A 75 -8.44 21.85 21.52
CA ALA A 75 -7.32 22.78 21.46
C ALA A 75 -7.06 23.52 22.79
N SER A 76 -8.04 23.49 23.70
CA SER A 76 -7.97 24.12 25.03
C SER A 76 -7.49 23.21 26.15
N GLU A 77 -7.27 21.92 25.84
CA GLU A 77 -6.63 20.91 26.70
C GLU A 77 -5.12 20.79 26.47
#